data_AF-A0AAV6X2N0-F1
#
_entry.id   AF-A0AAV6X2N0-F1
#
_cell.length_a   1.000
_cell.length_b   1.000
_cell.length_c   1.000
_cell.angle_alpha   90.00
_cell.angle_beta   90.00
_cell.angle_gamma   90.00
#
_symmetry.space_group_name_H-M   'P 1'
#
loop_
_entity.id
_entity.type
_entity.pdbx_description
1 polymer ?
#
loop_
_entity_poly.entity_id
_entity_poly.type
_entity_poly.pdbx_seq_one_letter_code
_entity_poly.pdbx_strand_id
1 'polypeptide(L)'
;MAANSSAAMLPISNPQSAATTADGQQSSSTSAVRAFFSGISQTVRSGLANRRPWPEVLDRSAFSKPESISDATVRIRKNYNYFRINYLTVITAVLAISLLTNPFSLILLAGLLAAWLFLYLFRQSSDPPVTVFGRQFSDRETLLFLIVSTVVVIFLTSVGYVLVSALMVGVAIVCTHGAFRAPEDLFLDEQEAQSGVSSFLSMFTGGAAAVSQPPVAVRA
;
A
#
# COMPACT_ATOMS: atom_id res chain seq x y z
N MET A 1 24.90 8.60 -83.60
CA MET A 1 24.67 9.45 -82.41
C MET A 1 23.18 9.67 -82.29
N ALA A 2 22.56 9.07 -81.27
CA ALA A 2 21.13 9.12 -81.04
C ALA A 2 20.74 10.44 -80.34
N ALA A 3 19.74 11.13 -80.85
CA ALA A 3 19.01 12.17 -80.14
C ALA A 3 17.55 11.70 -80.03
N ASN A 4 17.15 11.27 -78.83
CA ASN A 4 15.77 10.89 -78.53
C ASN A 4 15.19 11.94 -77.60
N SER A 5 14.29 12.77 -78.12
CA SER A 5 13.55 13.79 -77.38
C SER A 5 12.52 13.13 -76.48
N SER A 6 12.65 13.26 -75.16
CA SER A 6 11.63 12.80 -74.21
C SER A 6 10.70 13.95 -73.82
N ALA A 7 9.40 13.70 -73.99
CA ALA A 7 8.31 14.62 -73.72
C ALA A 7 8.18 14.97 -72.23
N ALA A 8 7.79 16.22 -71.97
CA ALA A 8 7.39 16.70 -70.66
C ALA A 8 6.10 16.00 -70.19
N MET A 9 6.15 15.36 -69.02
CA MET A 9 4.97 14.89 -68.29
C MET A 9 4.93 15.62 -66.94
N LEU A 10 3.85 16.35 -66.72
CA LEU A 10 3.59 17.15 -65.52
C LEU A 10 3.34 16.23 -64.30
N PRO A 11 3.71 16.64 -63.08
CA PRO A 11 3.32 15.93 -61.87
C PRO A 11 1.82 16.14 -61.60
N ILE A 12 1.04 15.07 -61.65
CA ILE A 12 -0.33 15.06 -61.16
C ILE A 12 -0.27 15.06 -59.64
N SER A 13 -0.69 16.16 -59.01
CA SER A 13 -0.81 16.27 -57.55
C SER A 13 -1.95 15.37 -57.08
N ASN A 14 -1.62 14.30 -56.36
CA ASN A 14 -2.59 13.52 -55.60
C ASN A 14 -2.78 14.19 -54.23
N PRO A 15 -3.96 14.74 -53.87
CA PRO A 15 -4.22 15.14 -52.49
C PRO A 15 -4.54 13.87 -51.70
N GLN A 16 -3.52 13.07 -51.41
CA GLN A 16 -3.65 12.08 -50.34
C GLN A 16 -3.69 12.87 -49.05
N SER A 17 -4.91 12.99 -48.53
CA SER A 17 -5.22 13.53 -47.21
C SER A 17 -4.16 13.07 -46.21
N ALA A 18 -3.30 13.99 -45.82
CA ALA A 18 -2.55 13.89 -44.60
C ALA A 18 -3.59 13.98 -43.47
N ALA A 19 -4.21 12.85 -43.16
CA ALA A 19 -4.82 12.65 -41.86
C ALA A 19 -3.69 12.75 -40.85
N THR A 20 -3.57 13.94 -40.28
CA THR A 20 -2.89 14.26 -39.04
C THR A 20 -3.11 13.13 -38.04
N THR A 21 -2.13 12.25 -37.93
CA THR A 21 -1.92 11.39 -36.75
C THR A 21 -1.29 12.28 -35.67
N ALA A 22 -2.08 13.22 -35.17
CA ALA A 22 -1.73 14.11 -34.08
C ALA A 22 -2.61 13.85 -32.84
N ASP A 23 -3.08 12.61 -32.65
CA ASP A 23 -3.99 12.23 -31.55
C ASP A 23 -3.59 10.92 -30.83
N GLY A 24 -2.29 10.56 -30.87
CA GLY A 24 -1.78 9.34 -30.24
C GLY A 24 -1.23 9.50 -28.82
N GLN A 25 -0.87 10.72 -28.40
CA GLN A 25 -0.05 10.92 -27.18
C GLN A 25 -0.85 11.29 -25.93
N GLN A 26 -2.07 11.81 -26.09
CA GLN A 26 -2.94 12.22 -24.98
C GLN A 26 -3.84 11.07 -24.46
N SER A 27 -4.12 10.10 -25.33
CA SER A 27 -4.93 8.90 -25.07
C SER A 27 -4.18 7.84 -24.24
N SER A 28 -2.87 7.71 -24.40
CA SER A 28 -2.03 6.76 -23.64
C SER A 28 -1.86 7.18 -22.16
N SER A 29 -1.57 8.45 -21.90
CA SER A 29 -1.36 9.01 -20.55
C SER A 29 -2.61 8.89 -19.67
N THR A 30 -3.78 9.23 -20.24
CA THR A 30 -5.08 9.11 -19.55
C THR A 30 -5.48 7.64 -19.33
N SER A 31 -5.03 6.72 -20.18
CA SER A 31 -5.24 5.27 -20.01
C SER A 31 -4.38 4.69 -18.88
N ALA A 32 -3.09 5.05 -18.83
CA ALA A 32 -2.16 4.61 -17.80
C ALA A 32 -2.58 5.08 -16.39
N VAL A 33 -3.00 6.35 -16.27
CA VAL A 33 -3.51 6.92 -15.01
C VAL A 33 -4.77 6.17 -14.55
N ARG A 34 -5.72 5.90 -15.45
CA ARG A 34 -6.93 5.12 -15.13
C ARG A 34 -6.61 3.68 -14.70
N ALA A 35 -5.68 3.02 -15.37
CA ALA A 35 -5.23 1.67 -15.04
C ALA A 35 -4.52 1.62 -13.67
N PHE A 36 -3.75 2.66 -13.33
CA PHE A 36 -3.14 2.79 -12.02
C PHE A 36 -4.20 2.98 -10.92
N PHE A 37 -5.17 3.87 -11.13
CA PHE A 37 -6.26 4.08 -10.18
C PHE A 37 -7.14 2.84 -10.02
N SER A 38 -7.42 2.10 -11.10
CA SER A 38 -8.17 0.85 -11.00
C SER A 38 -7.38 -0.19 -10.20
N GLY A 39 -6.07 -0.32 -10.42
CA GLY A 39 -5.18 -1.19 -9.64
C GLY A 39 -5.13 -0.86 -8.15
N ILE A 40 -5.01 0.43 -7.79
CA ILE A 40 -5.09 0.86 -6.38
C ILE A 40 -6.47 0.53 -5.82
N SER A 41 -7.54 0.89 -6.54
CA SER A 41 -8.91 0.67 -6.06
C SER A 41 -9.20 -0.80 -5.81
N GLN A 42 -8.68 -1.68 -6.67
CA GLN A 42 -8.82 -3.12 -6.53
C GLN A 42 -8.01 -3.63 -5.35
N THR A 43 -6.77 -3.17 -5.17
CA THR A 43 -5.94 -3.53 -4.01
C THR A 43 -6.59 -3.10 -2.70
N VAL A 44 -7.12 -1.87 -2.63
CA VAL A 44 -7.82 -1.36 -1.45
C VAL A 44 -9.10 -2.17 -1.21
N ARG A 45 -9.91 -2.42 -2.24
CA ARG A 45 -11.15 -3.21 -2.12
C ARG A 45 -10.87 -4.63 -1.68
N SER A 46 -9.88 -5.30 -2.25
CA SER A 46 -9.46 -6.65 -1.86
C SER A 46 -8.92 -6.68 -0.43
N GLY A 47 -8.14 -5.67 -0.02
CA GLY A 47 -7.69 -5.53 1.36
C GLY A 47 -8.86 -5.33 2.34
N LEU A 48 -9.82 -4.49 1.97
CA LEU A 48 -11.01 -4.21 2.78
C LEU A 48 -12.04 -5.35 2.77
N ALA A 49 -12.04 -6.21 1.75
CA ALA A 49 -12.91 -7.38 1.66
C ALA A 49 -12.55 -8.44 2.71
N ASN A 50 -11.27 -8.52 3.09
CA ASN A 50 -10.79 -9.40 4.16
C ASN A 50 -10.99 -8.82 5.58
N ARG A 51 -11.76 -7.72 5.73
CA ARG A 51 -12.05 -7.16 7.05
C ARG A 51 -13.07 -8.01 7.80
N ARG A 52 -12.94 -8.05 9.13
CA ARG A 52 -13.98 -8.62 10.00
C ARG A 52 -15.17 -7.64 10.10
N PRO A 53 -16.41 -8.14 10.27
CA PRO A 53 -17.58 -7.29 10.44
C PRO A 53 -17.41 -6.29 11.61
N TRP A 54 -17.73 -5.02 11.40
CA TRP A 54 -17.65 -3.99 12.45
C TRP A 54 -18.49 -4.28 13.71
N PRO A 55 -19.68 -4.91 13.63
CA PRO A 55 -20.42 -5.30 14.82
C PRO A 55 -19.63 -6.25 15.74
N GLU A 56 -18.80 -7.11 15.16
CA GLU A 56 -17.97 -8.06 15.90
C GLU A 56 -16.76 -7.40 16.59
N VAL A 57 -16.23 -6.36 15.95
CA VAL A 57 -15.19 -5.49 16.55
C VAL A 57 -15.77 -4.75 17.74
N LEU A 58 -16.98 -4.19 17.60
CA LEU A 58 -17.62 -3.33 18.60
C LEU A 58 -18.56 -4.07 19.55
N ASP A 59 -18.45 -5.40 19.62
CA ASP A 59 -19.30 -6.21 20.49
C ASP A 59 -19.01 -5.90 21.96
N ARG A 60 -19.94 -5.17 22.60
CA ARG A 60 -19.82 -4.73 23.99
C ARG A 60 -19.81 -5.89 24.98
N SER A 61 -20.43 -7.02 24.63
CA SER A 61 -20.51 -8.19 25.51
C SER A 61 -19.16 -8.87 25.66
N ALA A 62 -18.28 -8.74 24.66
CA ALA A 62 -16.94 -9.30 24.66
C ALA A 62 -15.91 -8.45 25.41
N PHE A 63 -16.28 -7.31 26.02
CA PHE A 63 -15.32 -6.49 26.77
C PHE A 63 -15.24 -6.92 28.24
N SER A 64 -14.03 -7.26 28.70
CA SER A 64 -13.73 -7.57 30.09
C SER A 64 -12.42 -6.93 30.53
N LYS A 65 -12.32 -6.62 31.83
CA LYS A 65 -11.10 -6.02 32.39
C LYS A 65 -9.98 -7.07 32.44
N PRO A 66 -8.77 -6.79 31.91
CA PRO A 66 -7.66 -7.72 32.00
C PRO A 66 -7.23 -7.90 33.46
N GLU A 67 -6.87 -9.13 33.84
CA GLU A 67 -6.50 -9.48 35.22
C GLU A 67 -5.09 -9.01 35.58
N SER A 68 -4.22 -8.90 34.57
CA SER A 68 -2.84 -8.45 34.71
C SER A 68 -2.32 -7.81 33.43
N ILE A 69 -1.17 -7.14 33.50
CA ILE A 69 -0.46 -6.61 32.32
C ILE A 69 -0.06 -7.76 31.39
N SER A 70 0.37 -8.90 31.93
CA SER A 70 0.69 -10.08 31.14
C SER A 70 -0.51 -10.57 30.34
N ASP A 71 -1.68 -10.69 30.99
CA ASP A 71 -2.94 -11.03 30.32
C ASP A 71 -3.31 -10.02 29.23
N ALA A 72 -3.23 -8.72 29.52
CA ALA A 72 -3.48 -7.67 28.54
C ALA A 72 -2.59 -7.81 27.29
N THR A 73 -1.29 -8.10 27.44
CA THR A 73 -0.39 -8.29 26.28
C THR A 73 -0.74 -9.52 25.44
N VAL A 74 -1.20 -10.60 26.07
CA VAL A 74 -1.65 -11.81 25.37
C VAL A 74 -2.93 -11.50 24.58
N ARG A 75 -3.89 -10.80 25.19
CA ARG A 75 -5.14 -10.36 24.54
C ARG A 75 -4.85 -9.44 23.36
N ILE A 76 -3.97 -8.44 23.52
CA ILE A 76 -3.56 -7.54 22.44
C ILE A 76 -2.99 -8.33 21.26
N ARG A 77 -2.04 -9.24 21.51
CA ARG A 77 -1.40 -10.02 20.43
C ARG A 77 -2.41 -10.86 19.67
N LYS A 78 -3.32 -11.52 20.39
CA LYS A 78 -4.38 -12.35 19.80
C LYS A 78 -5.35 -11.50 18.98
N ASN A 79 -5.91 -10.44 19.57
CA ASN A 79 -6.86 -9.55 18.92
C ASN A 79 -6.23 -8.80 17.73
N TYR A 80 -4.92 -8.47 17.77
CA TYR A 80 -4.21 -7.84 16.65
C TYR A 80 -4.19 -8.72 15.41
N ASN A 81 -3.87 -10.00 15.56
CA ASN A 81 -3.86 -10.93 14.42
C ASN A 81 -5.26 -11.09 13.83
N TYR A 82 -6.27 -11.19 14.69
CA TYR A 82 -7.64 -11.41 14.27
C TYR A 82 -8.27 -10.18 13.58
N PHE A 83 -8.12 -8.98 14.15
CA PHE A 83 -8.70 -7.73 13.64
C PHE A 83 -7.71 -6.86 12.87
N ARG A 84 -6.63 -7.45 12.33
CA ARG A 84 -5.52 -6.71 11.69
C ARG A 84 -6.00 -5.65 10.70
N ILE A 85 -6.89 -6.04 9.78
CA ILE A 85 -7.42 -5.13 8.75
C ILE A 85 -8.27 -4.02 9.36
N ASN A 86 -9.12 -4.33 10.35
CA ASN A 86 -9.93 -3.33 11.05
C ASN A 86 -9.05 -2.34 11.82
N TYR A 87 -8.00 -2.82 12.50
CA TYR A 87 -7.05 -1.95 13.22
C TYR A 87 -6.24 -1.06 12.28
N LEU A 88 -5.77 -1.59 11.16
CA LEU A 88 -5.14 -0.78 10.11
C LEU A 88 -6.11 0.28 9.57
N THR A 89 -7.39 -0.07 9.41
CA THR A 89 -8.42 0.88 8.98
C THR A 89 -8.62 2.00 10.00
N VAL A 90 -8.68 1.69 11.29
CA VAL A 90 -8.79 2.69 12.37
C VAL A 90 -7.57 3.60 12.40
N ILE A 91 -6.35 3.05 12.39
CA ILE A 91 -5.11 3.84 12.40
C ILE A 91 -5.05 4.76 11.17
N THR A 92 -5.40 4.23 9.99
CA THR A 92 -5.44 5.01 8.74
C THR A 92 -6.48 6.12 8.81
N ALA A 93 -7.66 5.85 9.38
CA ALA A 93 -8.70 6.87 9.56
C ALA A 93 -8.25 7.98 10.52
N VAL A 94 -7.61 7.64 11.64
CA VAL A 94 -7.05 8.63 12.58
C VAL A 94 -5.97 9.47 11.91
N LEU A 95 -5.07 8.86 11.15
CA LEU A 95 -4.05 9.57 10.35
C LEU A 95 -4.70 10.51 9.32
N ALA A 96 -5.69 10.02 8.58
CA ALA A 96 -6.38 10.81 7.56
C ALA A 96 -7.08 12.02 8.18
N ILE A 97 -7.83 11.83 9.27
CA ILE A 97 -8.51 12.93 9.98
C ILE A 97 -7.49 13.94 10.53
N SER A 98 -6.38 13.45 11.10
CA SER A 98 -5.31 14.31 11.64
C SER A 98 -4.63 15.13 10.55
N LEU A 99 -4.45 14.56 9.35
CA LEU A 99 -3.93 15.31 8.20
C LEU A 99 -4.97 16.30 7.66
N LEU A 100 -6.24 15.90 7.53
CA LEU A 100 -7.33 16.76 7.05
C LEU A 100 -7.55 18.00 7.92
N THR A 101 -7.32 17.88 9.23
CA THR A 101 -7.39 19.00 10.17
C THR A 101 -6.18 19.94 10.08
N ASN A 102 -5.13 19.58 9.33
CA ASN A 102 -3.92 20.37 9.13
C ASN A 102 -3.75 20.78 7.65
N PRO A 103 -4.54 21.76 7.15
CA PRO A 103 -4.59 22.10 5.72
C PRO A 103 -3.24 22.56 5.14
N PHE A 104 -2.42 23.28 5.93
CA PHE A 104 -1.09 23.70 5.48
C PHE A 104 -0.15 22.51 5.23
N SER A 105 -0.17 21.53 6.15
CA SER A 105 0.59 20.28 6.01
C SER A 105 0.13 19.50 4.78
N LEU A 106 -1.18 19.46 4.52
CA LEU A 106 -1.71 18.81 3.31
C LEU A 106 -1.26 19.50 2.02
N ILE A 107 -1.27 20.83 1.96
CA ILE A 107 -0.84 21.56 0.76
C ILE A 107 0.63 21.27 0.46
N LEU A 108 1.51 21.31 1.47
CA LEU A 108 2.93 21.02 1.28
C LEU A 108 3.16 19.56 0.86
N LEU A 109 2.47 18.61 1.50
CA LEU A 109 2.57 17.20 1.15
C LEU A 109 2.03 16.93 -0.27
N ALA A 110 0.93 17.58 -0.66
CA ALA A 110 0.36 17.47 -2.00
C ALA A 110 1.29 18.08 -3.07
N GLY A 111 1.89 19.24 -2.80
CA GLY A 111 2.88 19.85 -3.70
C GLY A 111 4.14 18.99 -3.85
N LEU A 112 4.63 18.43 -2.75
CA LEU A 112 5.77 17.52 -2.77
C LEU A 112 5.44 16.23 -3.55
N LEU A 113 4.27 15.63 -3.30
CA LEU A 113 3.80 14.47 -4.04
C LEU A 113 3.65 14.79 -5.53
N ALA A 114 3.06 15.93 -5.87
CA ALA A 114 2.93 16.37 -7.26
C ALA A 114 4.31 16.52 -7.94
N ALA A 115 5.32 17.03 -7.24
CA ALA A 115 6.69 17.10 -7.75
C ALA A 115 7.28 15.70 -8.02
N TRP A 116 7.11 14.74 -7.10
CA TRP A 116 7.52 13.35 -7.30
C TRP A 116 6.83 12.71 -8.51
N LEU A 117 5.50 12.82 -8.60
CA LEU A 117 4.72 12.23 -9.70
C LEU A 117 5.08 12.89 -11.03
N PHE A 118 5.21 14.21 -11.06
CA PHE A 118 5.61 14.94 -12.26
C PHE A 118 6.98 14.51 -12.76
N LEU A 119 7.98 14.45 -11.88
CA LEU A 119 9.35 14.17 -12.28
C LEU A 119 9.62 12.70 -12.65
N TYR A 120 8.85 11.75 -12.09
CA TYR A 120 9.13 10.32 -12.25
C TYR A 120 8.02 9.48 -12.89
N LEU A 121 6.77 9.93 -12.87
CA LEU A 121 5.67 9.24 -13.55
C LEU A 121 5.24 9.92 -14.84
N PHE A 122 5.17 11.26 -14.85
CA PHE A 122 4.71 12.00 -16.03
C PHE A 122 5.84 12.39 -16.97
N ARG A 123 7.06 12.54 -16.46
CA ARG A 123 8.24 12.78 -17.29
C ARG A 123 8.67 11.49 -17.97
N GLN A 124 8.69 11.49 -19.30
CA GLN A 124 9.23 10.36 -20.05
C GLN A 124 10.77 10.40 -20.06
N SER A 125 11.41 9.24 -20.11
CA SER A 125 12.89 9.13 -20.16
C SER A 125 13.53 9.79 -21.39
N SER A 126 12.72 10.21 -22.36
CA SER A 126 13.11 10.97 -23.55
C SER A 126 13.10 12.49 -23.36
N ASP A 127 12.62 13.00 -22.22
CA ASP A 127 12.51 14.44 -21.98
C ASP A 127 13.87 15.06 -21.62
N PRO A 128 14.13 16.30 -22.07
CA PRO A 128 15.38 17.01 -21.75
C PRO A 128 15.52 17.23 -20.23
N PRO A 129 16.76 17.31 -19.70
CA PRO A 129 17.05 17.45 -18.26
C PRO A 129 16.41 18.71 -17.67
N VAL A 130 16.19 18.73 -16.34
CA VAL A 130 15.44 19.83 -15.71
C VAL A 130 16.28 21.09 -15.88
N THR A 131 15.72 22.12 -16.52
CA THR A 131 16.41 23.41 -16.65
C THR A 131 15.76 24.43 -15.74
N VAL A 132 16.55 25.02 -14.85
CA VAL A 132 16.10 26.12 -13.99
C VAL A 132 17.07 27.27 -14.18
N PHE A 133 16.56 28.46 -14.50
CA PHE A 133 17.37 29.66 -14.78
C PHE A 133 18.46 29.46 -15.86
N GLY A 134 18.19 28.62 -16.87
CA GLY A 134 19.14 28.34 -17.95
C GLY A 134 20.25 27.34 -17.61
N ARG A 135 20.29 26.80 -16.38
CA ARG A 135 21.19 25.72 -15.98
C ARG A 135 20.49 24.37 -16.09
N GLN A 136 21.15 23.40 -16.74
CA GLN A 136 20.70 22.01 -16.77
C GLN A 136 21.10 21.29 -15.48
N PHE A 137 20.15 20.64 -14.83
CA PHE A 137 20.37 19.79 -13.66
C PHE A 137 20.35 18.33 -14.09
N SER A 138 21.33 17.57 -13.61
CA SER A 138 21.35 16.13 -13.78
C SER A 138 20.24 15.44 -12.98
N ASP A 139 19.90 14.21 -13.36
CA ASP A 139 18.88 13.43 -12.65
C ASP A 139 19.27 13.17 -11.19
N ARG A 140 20.57 13.04 -10.90
CA ARG A 140 21.08 12.87 -9.53
C ARG A 140 20.89 14.13 -8.69
N GLU A 141 21.17 15.30 -9.26
CA GLU A 141 20.94 16.58 -8.58
C GLU A 141 19.46 16.82 -8.34
N THR A 142 18.61 16.50 -9.32
CA THR A 142 17.15 16.60 -9.20
C THR A 142 16.61 15.67 -8.11
N LEU A 143 17.07 14.41 -8.10
CA LEU A 143 16.73 13.45 -7.05
C LEU A 143 17.19 13.95 -5.67
N LEU A 144 18.43 14.43 -5.57
CA LEU A 144 18.98 14.96 -4.32
C LEU A 144 18.15 16.15 -3.83
N PHE A 145 17.80 17.10 -4.71
CA PHE A 145 16.95 18.23 -4.37
C PHE A 145 15.57 17.77 -3.88
N LEU A 146 14.98 16.77 -4.53
CA LEU A 146 13.67 16.25 -4.15
C LEU A 146 13.70 15.51 -2.80
N ILE A 147 14.76 14.76 -2.52
CA ILE A 147 15.00 14.13 -1.21
C ILE A 147 15.19 15.19 -0.13
N VAL A 148 16.05 16.18 -0.36
CA VAL A 148 16.31 17.27 0.59
C VAL A 148 15.03 18.07 0.84
N SER A 149 14.27 18.38 -0.22
CA SER A 149 12.96 19.03 -0.11
C SER A 149 11.98 18.20 0.72
N THR A 150 11.95 16.88 0.54
CA THR A 150 11.14 15.96 1.37
C THR A 150 11.53 16.04 2.84
N VAL A 151 12.83 16.00 3.15
CA VAL A 151 13.33 16.16 4.52
C VAL A 151 12.94 17.52 5.08
N VAL A 152 13.17 18.61 4.35
CA VAL A 152 12.81 19.97 4.77
C VAL A 152 11.32 20.08 5.06
N VAL A 153 10.45 19.59 4.17
CA VAL A 153 9.00 19.61 4.39
C VAL A 153 8.61 18.80 5.63
N ILE A 154 9.21 17.63 5.86
CA ILE A 154 8.88 16.80 7.03
C ILE A 154 9.32 17.46 8.34
N PHE A 155 10.52 18.06 8.37
CA PHE A 155 11.12 18.60 9.60
C PHE A 155 10.76 20.06 9.91
N LEU A 156 10.58 20.91 8.90
CA LEU A 156 10.21 22.32 9.10
C LEU A 156 8.69 22.52 9.22
N THR A 157 7.90 21.52 8.88
CA THR A 157 6.42 21.59 8.96
C THR A 157 5.92 20.80 10.17
N SER A 158 4.70 21.11 10.63
CA SER A 158 3.98 20.31 11.63
C SER A 158 3.65 18.88 11.18
N VAL A 159 3.86 18.52 9.91
CA VAL A 159 3.60 17.19 9.34
C VAL A 159 4.19 16.07 10.20
N GLY A 160 5.48 16.18 10.57
CA GLY A 160 6.15 15.15 11.36
C GLY A 160 5.47 14.89 12.70
N TYR A 161 5.21 15.95 13.46
CA TYR A 161 4.52 15.85 14.75
C TYR A 161 3.07 15.36 14.60
N VAL A 162 2.34 15.82 13.58
CA VAL A 162 0.96 15.36 13.31
C VAL A 162 0.92 13.86 13.00
N LEU A 163 1.85 13.35 12.19
CA LEU A 163 1.93 11.92 11.88
C LEU A 163 2.27 11.08 13.12
N VAL A 164 3.27 11.50 13.91
CA VAL A 164 3.68 10.77 15.12
C VAL A 164 2.56 10.77 16.17
N SER A 165 1.95 11.93 16.43
CA SER A 165 0.87 12.04 17.41
C SER A 165 -0.38 11.24 16.99
N ALA A 166 -0.78 11.32 15.72
CA ALA A 166 -1.90 10.54 15.18
C ALA A 166 -1.64 9.04 15.24
N LEU A 167 -0.41 8.60 14.93
CA LEU A 167 -0.02 7.20 15.04
C LEU A 167 -0.08 6.72 16.50
N MET A 168 0.43 7.52 17.45
CA MET A 168 0.36 7.20 18.88
C MET A 168 -1.08 7.07 19.36
N VAL A 169 -1.96 7.98 18.94
CA VAL A 169 -3.40 7.89 19.24
C VAL A 169 -4.02 6.63 18.64
N GLY A 170 -3.73 6.32 17.37
CA GLY A 170 -4.22 5.13 16.70
C GLY A 170 -3.76 3.83 17.38
N VAL A 171 -2.47 3.74 17.75
CA VAL A 171 -1.92 2.63 18.51
C VAL A 171 -2.56 2.51 19.88
N ALA A 172 -2.74 3.62 20.60
CA ALA A 172 -3.40 3.63 21.91
C ALA A 172 -4.85 3.10 21.83
N ILE A 173 -5.60 3.49 20.80
CA ILE A 173 -6.97 2.99 20.55
C ILE A 173 -6.95 1.48 20.33
N VAL A 174 -6.07 0.99 19.44
CA VAL A 174 -5.95 -0.43 19.11
C VAL A 174 -5.49 -1.26 20.31
N CYS A 175 -4.49 -0.78 21.07
CA CYS A 175 -4.01 -1.45 22.27
C CYS A 175 -5.09 -1.49 23.35
N THR A 176 -5.83 -0.40 23.56
CA THR A 176 -6.95 -0.36 24.51
C THR A 176 -8.03 -1.34 24.09
N HIS A 177 -8.46 -1.30 22.84
CA HIS A 177 -9.45 -2.24 22.33
C HIS A 177 -8.96 -3.70 22.47
N GLY A 178 -7.74 -3.99 22.05
CA GLY A 178 -7.16 -5.33 22.10
C GLY A 178 -6.90 -5.86 23.51
N ALA A 179 -6.65 -4.99 24.49
CA ALA A 179 -6.45 -5.38 25.88
C ALA A 179 -7.77 -5.70 26.60
N PHE A 180 -8.83 -4.95 26.31
CA PHE A 180 -10.12 -5.08 26.98
C PHE A 180 -11.08 -6.05 26.29
N ARG A 181 -10.84 -6.46 25.03
CA ARG A 181 -11.66 -7.47 24.37
C ARG A 181 -11.23 -8.89 24.77
N ALA A 182 -12.13 -9.62 25.43
CA ALA A 182 -11.97 -11.00 25.82
C ALA A 182 -11.83 -11.90 24.58
N PRO A 183 -10.86 -12.84 24.57
CA PRO A 183 -10.65 -13.77 23.49
C PRO A 183 -11.53 -15.03 23.61
N GLU A 184 -12.75 -14.92 24.13
CA GLU A 184 -13.60 -16.08 24.38
C GLU A 184 -14.48 -16.34 23.13
N ASP A 185 -14.58 -17.61 22.72
CA ASP A 185 -15.31 -18.17 21.55
C ASP A 185 -14.77 -17.95 20.13
N LEU A 186 -14.02 -16.89 19.84
CA LEU A 186 -13.48 -16.63 18.49
C LEU A 186 -12.30 -17.55 18.08
N PHE A 187 -11.82 -18.35 19.04
CA PHE A 187 -10.55 -19.08 18.98
C PHE A 187 -10.74 -20.55 18.66
N LEU A 188 -11.93 -21.11 18.88
CA LEU A 188 -12.21 -22.50 18.52
C LEU A 188 -12.12 -22.67 16.99
N ASP A 189 -12.72 -21.75 16.23
CA ASP A 189 -12.76 -21.84 14.76
C ASP A 189 -11.41 -21.56 14.07
N GLU A 190 -10.61 -20.60 14.57
CA GLU A 190 -9.32 -20.25 13.93
C GLU A 190 -8.16 -21.14 14.42
N GLN A 191 -8.24 -21.67 15.65
CA GLN A 191 -7.29 -22.67 16.14
C GLN A 191 -7.52 -24.03 15.47
N GLU A 192 -8.77 -24.40 15.12
CA GLU A 192 -9.05 -25.51 14.20
C GLU A 192 -8.46 -25.26 12.80
N ALA A 193 -8.58 -24.04 12.26
CA ALA A 193 -7.99 -23.70 10.96
C ALA A 193 -6.44 -23.76 10.97
N GLN A 194 -5.77 -23.14 11.96
CA GLN A 194 -4.30 -23.14 12.09
C GLN A 194 -3.73 -24.51 12.49
N SER A 195 -4.44 -25.26 13.35
CA SER A 195 -4.08 -26.65 13.66
C SER A 195 -4.28 -27.55 12.43
N GLY A 196 -5.27 -27.28 11.59
CA GLY A 196 -5.46 -27.96 10.29
C GLY A 196 -4.27 -27.77 9.34
N VAL A 197 -3.75 -26.55 9.18
CA VAL A 197 -2.59 -26.29 8.29
C VAL A 197 -1.28 -26.84 8.84
N SER A 198 -1.09 -26.80 10.17
CA SER A 198 0.09 -27.36 10.84
C SER A 198 0.05 -28.89 10.92
N SER A 199 -1.13 -29.50 11.10
CA SER A 199 -1.36 -30.93 10.99
C SER A 199 -1.16 -31.43 9.56
N PHE A 200 -1.65 -30.68 8.56
CA PHE A 200 -1.40 -30.96 7.15
C PHE A 200 0.10 -30.92 6.80
N LEU A 201 0.85 -29.95 7.34
CA LEU A 201 2.32 -29.91 7.18
C LEU A 201 3.03 -31.01 7.97
N SER A 202 2.53 -31.43 9.14
CA SER A 202 3.07 -32.57 9.90
C SER A 202 2.82 -33.91 9.20
N MET A 203 1.74 -34.04 8.43
CA MET A 203 1.47 -35.21 7.60
C MET A 203 2.44 -35.29 6.40
N PHE A 204 2.83 -34.16 5.84
CA PHE A 204 3.75 -34.09 4.68
C PHE A 204 5.23 -34.17 5.05
N THR A 205 5.58 -33.88 6.31
CA THR A 205 6.97 -33.88 6.82
C THR A 205 7.34 -35.13 7.61
N GLY A 206 6.45 -36.13 7.65
CA GLY A 206 6.70 -37.38 8.37
C GLY A 206 6.70 -37.16 9.88
N GLY A 207 5.50 -36.98 10.45
CA GLY A 207 5.29 -37.05 11.89
C GLY A 207 5.95 -38.30 12.45
N ALA A 208 6.99 -38.11 13.26
CA ALA A 208 7.61 -39.16 14.04
C ALA A 208 6.51 -39.78 14.91
N ALA A 209 6.05 -40.96 14.52
CA ALA A 209 5.17 -41.78 15.34
C ALA A 209 5.84 -41.94 16.70
N ALA A 210 5.16 -41.50 17.76
CA ALA A 210 5.55 -41.81 19.12
C ALA A 210 5.62 -43.35 19.24
N VAL A 211 6.85 -43.87 19.29
CA VAL A 211 7.12 -45.29 19.47
C VAL A 211 6.59 -45.68 20.85
N SER A 212 5.56 -46.51 20.87
CA SER A 212 5.07 -47.19 22.06
C SER A 212 6.16 -48.13 22.58
N GLN A 213 6.70 -47.86 23.76
CA GLN A 213 7.55 -48.82 24.45
C GLN A 213 6.70 -49.95 25.05
N PRO A 214 7.11 -51.23 24.92
CA PRO A 214 6.40 -52.35 25.53
C PRO A 214 6.63 -52.39 27.06
N PRO A 215 5.70 -52.96 27.84
CA PRO A 215 5.83 -53.04 29.28
C PRO A 215 6.97 -53.97 29.69
N VAL A 216 7.89 -53.46 30.50
CA VAL A 216 8.96 -54.25 31.13
C VAL A 216 8.32 -55.19 32.15
N ALA A 217 8.38 -56.49 31.88
CA ALA A 217 7.95 -57.52 32.80
C ALA A 217 8.87 -57.57 34.02
N VAL A 218 8.32 -57.24 35.19
CA VAL A 218 8.92 -57.52 36.49
C VAL A 218 8.87 -59.03 36.71
N ARG A 219 10.02 -59.67 36.91
CA ARG A 219 10.10 -61.04 37.41
C ARG A 219 10.76 -61.01 38.79
N ALA A 220 10.09 -61.69 39.73
CA ALA A 220 10.49 -61.92 41.11
C ALA A 220 11.82 -62.67 41.24
#